data_AF-A0A9W8YQL4-F1
#
_entry.id   AF-A0A9W8YQL4-F1
#
_cell.length_a   1.000
_cell.length_b   1.000
_cell.length_c   1.000
_cell.angle_alpha   90.00
_cell.angle_beta   90.00
_cell.angle_gamma   90.00
#
_symmetry.space_group_name_H-M   'P 1'
#
loop_
_entity.id
_entity.type
_entity.pdbx_description
1 polymer ?
#
loop_
_entity_poly.entity_id
_entity_poly.type
_entity_poly.pdbx_seq_one_letter_code
_entity_poly.pdbx_strand_id
1 'polypeptide(L)'
;MAEVIGGLVFKELVGAFFMVAYTICVSTGLVGAATGLNALSNHAVSGFISVYVAVFIVVVGVTTLDRPAAAPQTGEFDLGYHVIAQPTFVAAITAVSTIFVSSSGSSAFLPVISEMRRPKDYNKAVYLCMSIVTASYLSFSLVVYRWCGQWVASPSLGSAGPVIKKVAYGIGLIGLLVSACIYLHVAAK
;
A
#
# COMPACT_ATOMS: atom_id res chain seq x y z
N MET A 1 17.07 19.87 8.76
CA MET A 1 18.29 19.19 9.27
C MET A 1 19.15 18.52 8.21
N ALA A 2 18.62 17.99 7.08
CA ALA A 2 19.47 17.56 5.95
C ALA A 2 20.23 18.72 5.29
N GLU A 3 19.68 19.93 5.33
CA GLU A 3 20.36 21.16 4.91
C GLU A 3 21.51 21.58 5.85
N VAL A 4 21.47 21.12 7.11
CA VAL A 4 22.42 21.53 8.16
C VAL A 4 23.66 20.62 8.21
N ILE A 5 23.62 19.43 7.60
CA ILE A 5 24.69 18.42 7.74
C ILE A 5 25.45 18.14 6.42
N GLY A 6 24.91 18.45 5.24
CA GLY A 6 25.61 18.10 3.98
C GLY A 6 25.25 18.86 2.70
N GLY A 7 24.49 19.95 2.79
CA GLY A 7 24.08 20.74 1.62
C GLY A 7 23.19 20.00 0.62
N LEU A 8 22.90 20.66 -0.51
CA LEU A 8 21.99 20.18 -1.56
C LEU A 8 22.45 18.85 -2.17
N VAL A 9 23.77 18.66 -2.31
CA VAL A 9 24.37 17.46 -2.92
C VAL A 9 24.16 16.21 -2.06
N PHE A 10 24.29 16.30 -0.74
CA PHE A 10 24.03 15.15 0.14
C PHE A 10 22.53 14.80 0.18
N LYS A 11 21.65 15.81 0.10
CA LYS A 11 20.19 15.59 -0.01
C LYS A 11 19.82 14.86 -1.31
N GLU A 12 20.42 15.26 -2.43
CA GLU A 12 20.25 14.61 -3.74
C GLU A 12 20.82 13.19 -3.75
N LEU A 13 22.00 12.96 -3.17
CA LEU A 13 22.63 11.64 -3.09
C LEU A 13 21.85 10.67 -2.20
N VAL A 14 21.41 11.12 -1.02
CA VAL A 14 20.54 10.32 -0.15
C VAL A 14 19.20 10.06 -0.82
N GLY A 15 18.62 11.06 -1.51
CA GLY A 15 17.41 10.90 -2.31
C GLY A 15 17.54 9.90 -3.46
N ALA A 16 18.68 9.88 -4.15
CA ALA A 16 18.99 8.94 -5.23
C ALA A 16 19.25 7.52 -4.70
N PHE A 17 20.08 7.37 -3.66
CA PHE A 17 20.25 6.08 -2.96
C PHE A 17 18.92 5.57 -2.41
N PHE A 18 18.05 6.48 -1.96
CA PHE A 18 16.73 6.15 -1.48
C PHE A 18 15.79 5.72 -2.62
N MET A 19 15.77 6.38 -3.78
CA MET A 19 15.00 5.94 -4.96
C MET A 19 15.49 4.59 -5.50
N VAL A 20 16.81 4.34 -5.43
CA VAL A 20 17.42 3.06 -5.79
C VAL A 20 17.06 1.98 -4.75
N ALA A 21 17.16 2.28 -3.46
CA ALA A 21 16.73 1.36 -2.39
C ALA A 21 15.21 1.12 -2.41
N TYR A 22 14.41 2.12 -2.80
CA TYR A 22 12.97 2.04 -3.00
C TYR A 22 12.63 1.14 -4.18
N THR A 23 13.31 1.28 -5.32
CA THR A 23 13.12 0.39 -6.47
C THR A 23 13.59 -1.04 -6.19
N ILE A 24 14.65 -1.21 -5.39
CA ILE A 24 15.13 -2.52 -4.91
C ILE A 24 14.21 -3.10 -3.81
N CYS A 25 13.55 -2.27 -3.01
CA CYS A 25 12.62 -2.73 -1.98
C CYS A 25 11.24 -3.04 -2.55
N VAL A 26 10.77 -2.26 -3.53
CA VAL A 26 9.58 -2.52 -4.34
C VAL A 26 9.67 -3.92 -4.97
N SER A 27 10.85 -4.38 -5.38
CA SER A 27 11.05 -5.76 -5.86
C SER A 27 11.14 -6.83 -4.75
N THR A 28 11.31 -6.44 -3.48
CA THR A 28 11.60 -7.36 -2.37
C THR A 28 10.37 -7.70 -1.52
N GLY A 29 9.35 -6.84 -1.43
CA GLY A 29 8.08 -7.23 -0.80
C GLY A 29 6.89 -7.40 -1.67
N LEU A 30 7.15 -7.60 -2.94
CA LEU A 30 6.14 -8.13 -3.81
C LEU A 30 6.02 -9.66 -3.71
N VAL A 31 5.44 -10.11 -2.60
CA VAL A 31 5.52 -11.53 -2.21
C VAL A 31 4.28 -12.03 -1.48
N GLY A 32 3.39 -11.14 -1.04
CA GLY A 32 2.16 -11.55 -0.34
C GLY A 32 1.15 -12.28 -1.24
N ALA A 33 1.31 -12.20 -2.55
CA ALA A 33 0.25 -12.56 -3.49
C ALA A 33 0.41 -13.93 -4.18
N ALA A 34 1.37 -14.74 -3.74
CA ALA A 34 1.43 -16.14 -4.14
C ALA A 34 0.81 -17.12 -3.13
N THR A 35 0.11 -16.60 -2.13
CA THR A 35 -0.69 -17.33 -1.13
C THR A 35 -1.94 -18.02 -1.72
N GLY A 36 -2.06 -18.07 -3.05
CA GLY A 36 -3.29 -18.43 -3.74
C GLY A 36 -3.46 -19.88 -4.18
N LEU A 37 -2.47 -20.78 -4.15
CA LEU A 37 -2.54 -21.89 -5.12
C LEU A 37 -2.48 -23.37 -4.70
N ASN A 38 -2.50 -23.81 -3.43
CA ASN A 38 -2.71 -25.27 -3.26
C ASN A 38 -3.42 -25.81 -2.01
N ALA A 39 -3.40 -25.15 -0.86
CA ALA A 39 -4.14 -25.65 0.32
C ALA A 39 -5.47 -24.92 0.60
N LEU A 40 -5.60 -23.66 0.16
CA LEU A 40 -6.73 -22.75 0.51
C LEU A 40 -7.28 -21.93 -0.68
N SER A 41 -7.04 -22.37 -1.92
CA SER A 41 -7.15 -21.53 -3.13
C SER A 41 -8.46 -20.73 -3.25
N ASN A 42 -9.61 -21.32 -2.91
CA ASN A 42 -10.89 -20.61 -2.98
C ASN A 42 -11.04 -19.48 -1.95
N HIS A 43 -10.51 -19.68 -0.73
CA HIS A 43 -10.63 -18.69 0.35
C HIS A 43 -9.62 -17.55 0.22
N ALA A 44 -8.40 -17.85 -0.26
CA ALA A 44 -7.38 -16.84 -0.51
C ALA A 44 -7.81 -15.84 -1.61
N VAL A 45 -8.40 -16.35 -2.70
CA VAL A 45 -8.95 -15.50 -3.77
C VAL A 45 -10.11 -14.66 -3.26
N SER A 46 -11.02 -15.25 -2.47
CA SER A 46 -12.12 -14.53 -1.84
C SER A 46 -11.62 -13.42 -0.90
N GLY A 47 -10.56 -13.68 -0.13
CA GLY A 47 -9.96 -12.69 0.77
C GLY A 47 -9.30 -11.54 0.02
N PHE A 48 -8.55 -11.86 -1.05
CA PHE A 48 -7.96 -10.85 -1.93
C PHE A 48 -9.03 -9.95 -2.57
N ILE A 49 -10.06 -10.55 -3.18
CA ILE A 49 -11.16 -9.80 -3.82
C ILE A 49 -11.86 -8.91 -2.79
N SER A 50 -12.13 -9.43 -1.59
CA SER A 50 -12.76 -8.68 -0.49
C SER A 50 -11.98 -7.41 -0.14
N VAL A 51 -10.68 -7.50 0.13
CA VAL A 51 -9.86 -6.32 0.49
C VAL A 51 -9.67 -5.40 -0.72
N TYR A 52 -9.48 -5.94 -1.91
CA TYR A 52 -9.33 -5.15 -3.13
C TYR A 52 -10.57 -4.31 -3.41
N VAL A 53 -11.76 -4.93 -3.35
CA VAL A 53 -13.05 -4.23 -3.52
C VAL A 53 -13.29 -3.22 -2.42
N ALA A 54 -12.95 -3.54 -1.17
CA ALA A 54 -13.07 -2.60 -0.05
C ALA A 54 -12.24 -1.32 -0.27
N VAL A 55 -10.98 -1.46 -0.71
CA VAL A 55 -10.12 -0.32 -1.03
C VAL A 55 -10.65 0.43 -2.24
N PHE A 56 -11.09 -0.28 -3.29
CA PHE A 56 -11.66 0.34 -4.49
C PHE A 56 -12.89 1.20 -4.17
N ILE A 57 -13.79 0.72 -3.30
CA ILE A 57 -14.95 1.48 -2.82
C ILE A 57 -14.54 2.77 -2.12
N VAL A 58 -13.46 2.76 -1.33
CA VAL A 58 -12.93 3.97 -0.68
C VAL A 58 -12.35 4.93 -1.71
N VAL A 59 -11.58 4.42 -2.68
CA VAL A 59 -10.98 5.23 -3.75
C VAL A 59 -12.05 5.93 -4.58
N VAL A 60 -13.14 5.25 -4.92
CA VAL A 60 -14.29 5.88 -5.58
C VAL A 60 -15.05 6.78 -4.61
N GLY A 61 -15.20 6.38 -3.35
CA GLY A 61 -15.91 7.16 -2.34
C GLY A 61 -15.30 8.54 -2.09
N VAL A 62 -13.98 8.64 -2.04
CA VAL A 62 -13.31 9.93 -1.86
C VAL A 62 -13.52 10.88 -3.04
N THR A 63 -13.82 10.39 -4.25
CA THR A 63 -14.10 11.26 -5.41
C THR A 63 -15.50 11.86 -5.38
N THR A 64 -16.41 11.27 -4.59
CA THR A 64 -17.79 11.76 -4.43
C THR A 64 -17.94 12.81 -3.33
N LEU A 65 -16.88 13.06 -2.56
CA LEU A 65 -16.91 14.04 -1.48
C LEU A 65 -16.48 15.42 -2.00
N ASP A 66 -17.30 16.44 -1.74
CA ASP A 66 -16.93 17.84 -2.02
C ASP A 66 -15.77 18.32 -1.14
N ARG A 67 -15.62 17.74 0.05
CA ARG A 67 -14.58 18.06 1.03
C ARG A 67 -14.01 16.79 1.66
N PRO A 68 -12.68 16.70 1.89
CA PRO A 68 -12.08 15.57 2.59
C PRO A 68 -12.71 15.37 3.97
N ALA A 69 -12.99 14.12 4.36
CA ALA A 69 -13.66 13.84 5.63
C ALA A 69 -12.87 14.30 6.87
N ALA A 70 -11.54 14.38 6.78
CA ALA A 70 -10.67 14.86 7.86
C ALA A 70 -10.39 16.37 7.81
N ALA A 71 -10.80 17.06 6.74
CA ALA A 71 -10.64 18.51 6.65
C ALA A 71 -11.70 19.24 7.50
N PRO A 72 -11.44 20.52 7.88
CA PRO A 72 -12.44 21.36 8.53
C PRO A 72 -13.75 21.39 7.72
N GLN A 73 -14.87 21.05 8.36
CA GLN A 73 -16.18 20.97 7.68
C GLN A 73 -16.71 22.35 7.26
N THR A 74 -16.21 23.42 7.88
CA THR A 74 -16.54 24.82 7.60
C THR A 74 -15.27 25.65 7.47
N GLY A 75 -15.19 26.50 6.45
CA GLY A 75 -14.04 27.37 6.18
C GLY A 75 -13.29 27.01 4.89
N GLU A 76 -12.22 27.75 4.61
CA GLU A 76 -11.27 27.41 3.55
C GLU A 76 -10.38 26.24 4.01
N PHE A 77 -10.10 25.31 3.11
CA PHE A 77 -9.16 24.23 3.35
C PHE A 77 -8.16 24.19 2.19
N ASP A 78 -6.89 23.97 2.52
CA ASP A 78 -5.85 23.70 1.54
C ASP A 78 -5.54 22.20 1.53
N LEU A 79 -5.38 21.64 0.34
CA LEU A 79 -4.98 20.24 0.15
C LEU A 79 -3.46 20.06 0.34
N GLY A 80 -2.68 21.15 0.36
CA GLY A 80 -1.27 21.13 0.68
C GLY A 80 -0.40 20.59 -0.45
N TYR A 81 -0.79 20.86 -1.71
CA TYR A 81 -0.01 20.44 -2.87
C TYR A 81 1.23 21.33 -3.04
N HIS A 82 2.40 20.73 -2.89
CA HIS A 82 3.67 21.40 -3.11
C HIS A 82 4.50 20.62 -4.14
N VAL A 83 4.98 21.31 -5.18
CA VAL A 83 5.87 20.73 -6.19
C VAL A 83 7.20 20.31 -5.56
N ILE A 84 7.67 21.10 -4.58
CA ILE A 84 8.86 20.80 -3.77
C ILE A 84 8.44 20.91 -2.31
N ALA A 85 8.24 19.77 -1.65
CA ALA A 85 7.91 19.72 -0.23
C ALA A 85 9.17 19.84 0.64
N GLN A 86 9.04 20.48 1.81
CA GLN A 86 10.10 20.54 2.83
C GLN A 86 9.66 19.83 4.12
N PRO A 87 9.52 18.49 4.11
CA PRO A 87 9.13 17.74 5.30
C PRO A 87 10.22 17.77 6.36
N THR A 88 9.83 17.59 7.63
CA THR A 88 10.78 17.30 8.70
C THR A 88 11.43 15.95 8.46
N PHE A 89 12.63 15.74 9.04
CA PHE A 89 13.32 14.45 8.93
C PHE A 89 12.44 13.29 9.42
N VAL A 90 11.71 13.48 10.51
CA VAL A 90 10.79 12.49 11.07
C VAL A 90 9.66 12.18 10.08
N ALA A 91 9.01 13.19 9.50
CA ALA A 91 7.95 12.97 8.52
C ALA A 91 8.46 12.29 7.23
N ALA A 92 9.68 12.63 6.80
CA ALA A 92 10.31 12.00 5.64
C ALA A 92 10.62 10.52 5.92
N ILE A 93 11.31 10.21 7.02
CA ILE A 93 11.72 8.83 7.33
C ILE A 93 10.52 7.92 7.64
N THR A 94 9.43 8.45 8.22
CA THR A 94 8.21 7.68 8.44
C THR A 94 7.51 7.36 7.13
N ALA A 95 7.32 8.34 6.23
CA ALA A 95 6.72 8.12 4.92
C ALA A 95 7.51 7.07 4.12
N VAL A 96 8.83 7.21 4.12
CA VAL A 96 9.77 6.24 3.56
C VAL A 96 9.57 4.83 4.13
N SER A 97 9.53 4.72 5.46
CA SER A 97 9.40 3.44 6.15
C SER A 97 8.05 2.79 5.86
N THR A 98 6.97 3.58 5.80
CA THR A 98 5.64 3.08 5.46
C THR A 98 5.61 2.50 4.06
N ILE A 99 6.25 3.14 3.06
CA ILE A 99 6.27 2.57 1.71
C ILE A 99 7.16 1.32 1.63
N PHE A 100 8.31 1.34 2.32
CA PHE A 100 9.20 0.18 2.44
C PHE A 100 8.46 -1.03 3.04
N VAL A 101 7.79 -0.85 4.18
CA VAL A 101 7.04 -1.92 4.86
C VAL A 101 5.85 -2.38 4.02
N SER A 102 5.14 -1.47 3.35
CA SER A 102 4.03 -1.81 2.44
C SER A 102 4.48 -2.62 1.23
N SER A 103 5.76 -2.52 0.90
CA SER A 103 6.44 -3.25 -0.17
C SER A 103 7.47 -4.23 0.40
N SER A 104 7.28 -4.76 1.62
CA SER A 104 8.13 -5.81 2.23
C SER A 104 7.31 -7.10 2.44
N GLY A 105 7.85 -8.26 2.06
CA GLY A 105 7.06 -9.50 1.95
C GLY A 105 7.85 -10.78 1.71
N SER A 106 9.19 -10.74 1.58
CA SER A 106 10.07 -11.86 1.16
C SER A 106 9.87 -13.19 1.87
N SER A 107 9.27 -13.19 3.05
CA SER A 107 9.04 -14.38 3.87
C SER A 107 8.17 -15.45 3.21
N ALA A 108 7.30 -15.12 2.25
CA ALA A 108 6.42 -16.11 1.62
C ALA A 108 6.98 -16.76 0.34
N PHE A 109 8.19 -16.41 -0.13
CA PHE A 109 8.72 -16.93 -1.40
C PHE A 109 9.04 -18.43 -1.38
N LEU A 110 9.76 -18.91 -0.37
CA LEU A 110 10.18 -20.32 -0.31
C LEU A 110 8.99 -21.29 -0.13
N PRO A 111 8.01 -21.00 0.76
CA PRO A 111 6.79 -21.81 0.85
C PRO A 111 5.99 -21.85 -0.46
N VAL A 112 5.97 -20.74 -1.21
CA VAL A 112 5.24 -20.67 -2.47
C VAL A 112 5.89 -21.56 -3.53
N ILE A 113 7.20 -21.44 -3.69
CA ILE A 113 7.94 -22.21 -4.72
C ILE A 113 7.80 -23.72 -4.46
N SER A 114 7.80 -24.14 -3.19
CA SER A 114 7.64 -25.55 -2.82
C SER A 114 6.23 -26.11 -3.04
N GLU A 115 5.21 -25.24 -3.10
CA GLU A 115 3.81 -25.63 -3.27
C GLU A 115 3.33 -25.54 -4.74
N MET A 116 4.11 -24.92 -5.64
CA MET A 116 3.82 -24.81 -7.06
C MET A 116 3.97 -26.14 -7.80
N ARG A 117 2.95 -26.52 -8.58
CA ARG A 117 3.00 -27.69 -9.49
C ARG A 117 4.16 -27.64 -10.48
N ARG A 118 4.59 -26.43 -10.90
CA ARG A 118 5.76 -26.19 -11.76
C ARG A 118 6.60 -25.05 -11.21
N PRO A 119 7.62 -25.32 -10.38
CA PRO A 119 8.45 -24.29 -9.75
C PRO A 119 9.16 -23.36 -10.73
N LYS A 120 9.48 -23.85 -11.94
CA LYS A 120 10.15 -23.05 -13.00
C LYS A 120 9.31 -21.90 -13.54
N ASP A 121 7.98 -21.95 -13.40
CA ASP A 121 7.09 -20.87 -13.87
C ASP A 121 6.88 -19.76 -12.83
N TYR A 122 7.50 -19.89 -11.65
CA TYR A 122 7.39 -18.95 -10.53
C TYR A 122 7.63 -17.49 -10.94
N ASN A 123 8.70 -17.20 -11.68
CA ASN A 123 9.03 -15.84 -12.09
C ASN A 123 7.92 -15.18 -12.93
N LYS A 124 7.23 -15.94 -13.80
CA LYS A 124 6.12 -15.41 -14.61
C LYS A 124 4.93 -15.01 -13.73
N ALA A 125 4.59 -15.85 -12.75
CA ALA A 125 3.50 -15.57 -11.81
C ALA A 125 3.81 -14.33 -10.96
N VAL A 126 5.05 -14.19 -10.51
CA VAL A 126 5.50 -13.02 -9.73
C VAL A 126 5.45 -11.74 -10.56
N TYR A 127 5.97 -11.73 -11.80
CA TYR A 127 5.94 -10.52 -12.63
C TYR A 127 4.52 -10.05 -12.94
N LEU A 128 3.60 -10.98 -13.25
CA LEU A 128 2.20 -10.63 -13.48
C LEU A 128 1.59 -10.02 -12.22
N CYS A 129 1.78 -10.68 -11.08
CA CYS A 129 1.26 -10.17 -9.82
C CYS A 129 1.86 -8.81 -9.46
N MET A 130 3.13 -8.58 -9.77
CA MET A 130 3.83 -7.33 -9.52
C MET A 130 3.15 -6.19 -10.24
N SER A 131 2.95 -6.39 -11.54
CA SER A 131 2.41 -5.36 -12.40
C SER A 131 1.04 -4.90 -11.90
N ILE A 132 0.19 -5.83 -11.46
CA ILE A 132 -1.17 -5.52 -10.96
C ILE A 132 -1.11 -4.78 -9.63
N VAL A 133 -0.31 -5.25 -8.67
CA VAL A 133 -0.22 -4.64 -7.33
C VAL A 133 0.41 -3.24 -7.43
N THR A 134 1.52 -3.09 -8.15
CA THR A 134 2.17 -1.79 -8.34
C THR A 134 1.26 -0.81 -9.07
N ALA A 135 0.56 -1.23 -10.13
CA ALA A 135 -0.40 -0.38 -10.83
C ALA A 135 -1.58 0.03 -9.93
N SER A 136 -2.08 -0.89 -9.10
CA SER A 136 -3.17 -0.59 -8.16
C SER A 136 -2.73 0.38 -7.06
N TYR A 137 -1.55 0.17 -6.46
CA TYR A 137 -0.99 1.07 -5.46
C TYR A 137 -0.79 2.47 -6.04
N LEU A 138 -0.17 2.57 -7.21
CA LEU A 138 0.05 3.87 -7.86
C LEU A 138 -1.27 4.58 -8.17
N SER A 139 -2.21 3.88 -8.81
CA SER A 139 -3.51 4.47 -9.18
C SER A 139 -4.34 4.90 -7.97
N PHE A 140 -4.47 4.04 -6.96
CA PHE A 140 -5.25 4.34 -5.76
C PHE A 140 -4.64 5.46 -4.92
N SER A 141 -3.30 5.45 -4.75
CA SER A 141 -2.61 6.51 -4.03
C SER A 141 -2.72 7.85 -4.74
N LEU A 142 -2.65 7.90 -6.07
CA LEU A 142 -2.82 9.15 -6.83
C LEU A 142 -4.23 9.74 -6.67
N VAL A 143 -5.27 8.91 -6.73
CA VAL A 143 -6.65 9.37 -6.55
C VAL A 143 -6.86 9.86 -5.12
N VAL A 144 -6.48 9.08 -4.10
CA VAL A 144 -6.65 9.50 -2.71
C VAL A 144 -5.84 10.79 -2.43
N TYR A 145 -4.63 10.90 -2.97
CA TYR A 145 -3.83 12.11 -2.82
C TYR A 145 -4.45 13.33 -3.52
N ARG A 146 -5.05 13.15 -4.71
CA ARG A 146 -5.69 14.23 -5.48
C ARG A 146 -7.00 14.74 -4.89
N TRP A 147 -7.71 13.95 -4.09
CA TRP A 147 -8.97 14.38 -3.45
C TRP A 147 -8.84 14.70 -1.96
N CYS A 148 -7.94 14.03 -1.23
CA CYS A 148 -7.77 14.25 0.21
C CYS A 148 -6.52 15.09 0.56
N GLY A 149 -5.48 15.08 -0.28
CA GLY A 149 -4.25 15.85 -0.04
C GLY A 149 -3.61 15.51 1.30
N GLN A 150 -3.30 16.52 2.11
CA GLN A 150 -2.80 16.36 3.48
C GLN A 150 -3.82 15.77 4.46
N TRP A 151 -5.12 15.76 4.11
CA TRP A 151 -6.23 15.30 4.96
C TRP A 151 -6.56 13.82 4.78
N VAL A 152 -5.59 13.01 4.34
CA VAL A 152 -5.76 11.55 4.30
C VAL A 152 -5.79 11.01 5.73
N ALA A 153 -6.88 10.34 6.09
CA ALA A 153 -7.01 9.73 7.40
C ALA A 153 -6.06 8.53 7.54
N SER A 154 -5.58 8.26 8.75
CA SER A 154 -4.90 7.01 9.09
C SER A 154 -5.81 6.22 10.02
N PRO A 155 -6.31 5.03 9.62
CA PRO A 155 -6.19 4.36 8.31
C PRO A 155 -6.97 5.04 7.15
N SER A 156 -6.50 4.85 5.92
CA SER A 156 -6.97 5.57 4.71
C SER A 156 -8.45 5.40 4.39
N LEU A 157 -9.07 4.29 4.81
CA LEU A 157 -10.51 4.03 4.69
C LEU A 157 -11.35 5.13 5.37
N GLY A 158 -10.78 5.81 6.35
CA GLY A 158 -11.41 6.94 7.04
C GLY A 158 -11.69 8.14 6.16
N SER A 159 -10.99 8.27 5.03
CA SER A 159 -11.02 9.47 4.19
C SER A 159 -12.31 9.59 3.36
N ALA A 160 -13.01 8.47 3.12
CA ALA A 160 -14.26 8.41 2.33
C ALA A 160 -15.53 8.78 3.12
N GLY A 161 -15.40 9.27 4.36
CA GLY A 161 -16.53 9.68 5.19
C GLY A 161 -17.20 8.52 5.96
N PRO A 162 -18.18 8.82 6.82
CA PRO A 162 -18.66 7.89 7.85
C PRO A 162 -19.42 6.67 7.30
N VAL A 163 -20.16 6.83 6.19
CA VAL A 163 -20.97 5.75 5.60
C VAL A 163 -20.09 4.80 4.80
N ILE A 164 -19.31 5.33 3.85
CA ILE A 164 -18.45 4.53 2.96
C ILE A 164 -17.38 3.79 3.76
N LYS A 165 -16.81 4.43 4.80
CA LYS A 165 -15.89 3.77 5.73
C LYS A 165 -16.49 2.50 6.33
N LYS A 166 -17.72 2.55 6.85
CA LYS A 166 -18.37 1.38 7.47
C LYS A 166 -18.58 0.25 6.45
N VAL A 167 -19.02 0.59 5.23
CA VAL A 167 -19.20 -0.38 4.14
C VAL A 167 -17.88 -1.03 3.75
N ALA A 168 -16.83 -0.23 3.56
CA ALA A 168 -15.50 -0.71 3.20
C ALA A 168 -14.90 -1.61 4.29
N TYR A 169 -15.04 -1.25 5.57
CA TYR A 169 -14.63 -2.14 6.68
C TYR A 169 -15.42 -3.44 6.72
N GLY A 170 -16.74 -3.38 6.50
CA GLY A 170 -17.58 -4.58 6.46
C GLY A 170 -17.15 -5.55 5.37
N ILE A 171 -16.93 -5.03 4.15
CA ILE A 171 -16.49 -5.85 3.01
C ILE A 171 -15.06 -6.34 3.21
N GLY A 172 -14.16 -5.49 3.70
CA GLY A 172 -12.74 -5.81 3.89
C GLY A 172 -12.46 -6.78 5.04
N LEU A 173 -13.40 -6.94 5.99
CA LEU A 173 -13.22 -7.79 7.17
C LEU A 173 -12.92 -9.25 6.80
N ILE A 174 -13.55 -9.77 5.75
CA ILE A 174 -13.33 -11.14 5.27
C ILE A 174 -11.87 -11.32 4.84
N GLY A 175 -11.36 -10.41 4.01
CA GLY A 175 -9.98 -10.49 3.57
C GLY A 175 -8.97 -10.22 4.68
N LEU A 176 -9.27 -9.33 5.63
CA LEU A 176 -8.41 -9.12 6.81
C LEU A 176 -8.26 -10.39 7.65
N LEU A 177 -9.36 -11.13 7.87
CA LEU A 177 -9.32 -12.41 8.59
C LEU A 177 -8.52 -13.47 7.84
N VAL A 178 -8.77 -13.61 6.53
CA VAL A 178 -8.05 -14.58 5.69
C VAL A 178 -6.55 -14.26 5.63
N SER A 179 -6.17 -12.98 5.49
CA SER A 179 -4.78 -12.56 5.53
C SER A 179 -4.11 -12.90 6.86
N ALA A 180 -4.78 -12.65 7.99
CA ALA A 180 -4.25 -13.01 9.31
C ALA A 180 -4.00 -14.53 9.43
N CYS A 181 -4.93 -15.36 8.96
CA CYS A 181 -4.77 -16.82 8.95
C CYS A 181 -3.57 -17.28 8.11
N ILE A 182 -3.36 -16.66 6.94
CA ILE A 182 -2.24 -16.98 6.05
C ILE A 182 -0.90 -16.66 6.71
N TYR A 183 -0.76 -15.48 7.33
CA TYR A 183 0.49 -15.10 8.01
C TYR A 183 0.81 -16.03 9.19
N LEU A 184 -0.20 -16.43 9.96
CA LEU A 184 -0.02 -17.42 11.03
C LEU A 184 0.40 -18.80 10.48
N HIS A 185 -0.19 -19.23 9.36
CA HIS A 185 0.18 -20.50 8.73
C HIS A 185 1.62 -20.49 8.22
N VAL A 186 2.07 -19.41 7.59
CA VAL A 186 3.44 -19.26 7.12
C VAL A 186 4.43 -19.23 8.29
N ALA A 187 4.09 -18.56 9.39
CA ALA A 187 4.94 -18.51 10.59
C ALA A 187 5.03 -19.85 11.34
N ALA A 188 4.05 -20.74 11.17
CA ALA A 188 4.02 -22.05 11.81
C ALA A 188 4.79 -23.14 11.02
N LYS A 189 5.16 -22.87 9.77
CA LYS A 189 6.01 -23.74 8.93
C LYS A 189 7.49 -23.38 9.14
#